data_AF-T1ABH8-F1
#
_entry.id   AF-T1ABH8-F1
#
_cell.length_a   1.000
_cell.length_b   1.000
_cell.length_c   1.000
_cell.angle_alpha   90.00
_cell.angle_beta   90.00
_cell.angle_gamma   90.00
#
_symmetry.space_group_name_H-M   'P 1'
#
loop_
_entity.id
_entity.type
_entity.pdbx_description
1 polymer ?
#
loop_
_entity_poly.entity_id
_entity_poly.type
_entity_poly.pdbx_seq_one_letter_code
_entity_poly.pdbx_strand_id
1 'polypeptide(L)' 'NRNYVESMALAAVASGADMLEIEVHNDPERALSDSKQQLSFDEFSRLARNARKLSEVIGSMH' A
#
# COMPACT_ATOMS: atom_id res chain seq x y z
N ASN A 1 -2.88 6.09 -11.91
CA ASN A 1 -2.73 4.69 -11.47
C ASN A 1 -2.77 4.54 -9.95
N ARG A 2 -2.61 5.62 -9.18
CA ARG A 2 -2.68 5.67 -7.70
C ARG A 2 -3.88 4.94 -7.09
N ASN A 3 -5.05 5.08 -7.70
CA ASN A 3 -6.30 4.46 -7.21
C ASN A 3 -6.25 2.93 -7.13
N TYR A 4 -5.32 2.27 -7.84
CA TYR A 4 -5.16 0.81 -7.78
C TYR A 4 -4.18 0.35 -6.71
N VAL A 5 -3.31 1.23 -6.21
CA VAL A 5 -2.21 0.86 -5.30
C VAL A 5 -2.76 0.22 -4.03
N GLU A 6 -3.77 0.82 -3.41
CA GLU A 6 -4.37 0.29 -2.17
C GLU A 6 -5.02 -1.08 -2.42
N SER A 7 -5.82 -1.23 -3.48
CA SER A 7 -6.45 -2.51 -3.80
C SER A 7 -5.45 -3.62 -4.13
N MET A 8 -4.39 -3.33 -4.87
CA MET A 8 -3.38 -4.34 -5.24
C MET A 8 -2.52 -4.73 -4.05
N ALA A 9 -2.14 -3.77 -3.19
CA ALA A 9 -1.39 -4.04 -1.98
C ALA A 9 -2.18 -4.95 -1.01
N LEU A 10 -3.47 -4.69 -0.81
CA LEU A 10 -4.31 -5.55 0.03
C LEU A 10 -4.50 -6.94 -0.58
N ALA A 11 -4.64 -7.05 -1.90
CA ALA A 11 -4.70 -8.34 -2.59
C ALA A 11 -3.41 -9.14 -2.42
N ALA A 12 -2.25 -8.49 -2.49
CA ALA A 12 -0.96 -9.14 -2.26
C ALA A 12 -0.84 -9.66 -0.82
N VAL A 13 -1.22 -8.88 0.19
CA VAL A 13 -1.27 -9.34 1.60
C VAL A 13 -2.22 -10.53 1.75
N ALA A 14 -3.43 -10.44 1.19
CA ALA A 14 -4.39 -11.54 1.25
C ALA A 14 -3.88 -12.83 0.59
N SER A 15 -3.01 -12.69 -0.42
CA SER A 15 -2.40 -13.81 -1.14
C SER A 15 -1.20 -14.42 -0.40
N GLY A 16 -0.78 -13.85 0.74
CA GLY A 16 0.34 -14.33 1.54
C GLY A 16 1.70 -13.78 1.13
N ALA A 17 1.75 -12.59 0.52
CA ALA A 17 3.04 -11.93 0.24
C ALA A 17 3.80 -11.60 1.54
N ASP A 18 5.10 -11.88 1.58
CA ASP A 18 5.96 -11.59 2.73
C ASP A 18 6.23 -10.09 2.92
N MET A 19 6.25 -9.32 1.81
CA MET A 19 6.65 -7.91 1.81
C MET A 19 5.90 -7.10 0.74
N LEU A 20 5.68 -5.81 1.04
CA LEU A 20 5.19 -4.80 0.10
C LEU A 20 6.18 -3.65 -0.03
N GLU A 21 6.56 -3.30 -1.25
CA GLU A 21 7.30 -2.10 -1.57
C GLU A 21 6.33 -1.02 -2.06
N ILE A 22 6.28 0.12 -1.37
CA ILE A 22 5.35 1.21 -1.65
C ILE A 22 6.12 2.52 -1.75
N GLU A 23 6.01 3.20 -2.88
CA GLU A 23 6.61 4.52 -3.07
C GLU A 23 5.72 5.63 -2.52
N VAL A 24 6.33 6.59 -1.82
CA VAL A 24 5.64 7.66 -1.10
C VAL A 24 6.36 8.98 -1.34
N HIS A 25 5.61 10.06 -1.52
CA HIS A 25 6.15 11.40 -1.70
C HIS A 25 5.30 12.43 -0.95
N ASN A 26 5.93 13.51 -0.46
CA ASN A 26 5.23 14.58 0.26
C ASN A 26 4.35 15.43 -0.67
N ASP A 27 4.71 15.51 -1.96
CA ASP A 27 3.96 16.17 -3.04
C ASP A 27 3.94 15.25 -4.28
N PRO A 28 3.10 14.21 -4.32
CA PRO A 28 3.15 13.18 -5.37
C PRO A 28 3.05 13.72 -6.80
N GLU A 29 2.32 14.81 -7.01
CA GLU A 29 2.15 15.42 -8.33
C GLU A 29 3.44 16.06 -8.86
N ARG A 30 4.41 16.35 -7.99
CA ARG A 30 5.72 16.91 -8.34
C ARG A 30 6.87 15.91 -8.29
N ALA A 31 6.58 14.62 -8.07
CA ALA A 31 7.62 13.60 -8.08
C ALA A 31 8.32 13.55 -9.44
N LEU A 32 9.66 13.48 -9.41
CA LEU A 32 10.50 13.45 -10.62
C LEU A 32 10.38 12.12 -11.38
N SER A 33 9.90 11.06 -10.70
CA SER A 33 9.56 9.76 -11.28
C SER A 33 8.23 9.29 -10.69
N ASP A 34 7.47 8.54 -11.49
CA ASP A 34 6.31 7.74 -11.06
C ASP A 34 5.23 8.48 -10.24
N SER A 35 5.08 9.80 -10.44
CA SER A 35 4.10 10.65 -9.76
C SER A 35 2.68 10.08 -9.70
N LYS A 36 2.27 9.38 -10.77
CA LYS A 36 0.94 8.77 -10.91
C LYS A 36 0.70 7.55 -10.01
N GLN A 37 1.71 6.98 -9.37
CA GLN A 37 1.60 5.80 -8.49
C GLN A 37 2.02 6.10 -7.05
N GLN A 38 2.89 7.09 -6.83
CA GLN A 38 3.34 7.45 -5.49
C GLN A 38 2.19 7.94 -4.61
N LEU A 39 2.16 7.49 -3.36
CA LEU A 39 1.17 7.89 -2.37
C LEU A 39 1.63 9.16 -1.63
N SER A 40 0.68 9.93 -1.11
CA SER A 40 0.95 10.88 -0.04
C SER A 40 1.17 10.15 1.30
N PHE A 41 1.70 10.86 2.30
CA PHE A 41 1.88 10.28 3.64
C PHE A 41 0.58 9.81 4.30
N ASP A 42 -0.53 10.51 4.07
CA ASP A 42 -1.84 10.14 4.62
C ASP A 42 -2.41 8.89 3.95
N GLU A 43 -2.27 8.80 2.63
CA GLU A 43 -2.66 7.62 1.87
C GLU A 43 -1.83 6.39 2.26
N PHE A 44 -0.51 6.54 2.40
CA PHE A 44 0.37 5.47 2.88
C PHE A 44 0.00 5.05 4.31
N SER A 45 -0.25 6.01 5.20
CA SER A 45 -0.65 5.72 6.58
C SER A 45 -1.97 4.95 6.65
N ARG A 46 -2.92 5.26 5.76
CA ARG A 46 -4.18 4.50 5.63
C ARG A 46 -3.91 3.09 5.12
N LEU A 47 -3.16 2.95 4.03
CA LEU A 47 -2.81 1.65 3.45
C LEU A 47 -2.08 0.76 4.48
N ALA A 48 -1.04 1.28 5.15
CA ALA A 48 -0.26 0.52 6.12
C ALA A 48 -1.11 0.01 7.29
N ARG A 49 -2.06 0.83 7.78
CA ARG A 49 -3.01 0.38 8.82
C ARG A 49 -3.92 -0.74 8.31
N ASN A 50 -4.45 -0.61 7.10
CA ASN A 50 -5.35 -1.61 6.50
C ASN A 50 -4.61 -2.93 6.23
N ALA A 51 -3.39 -2.85 5.67
CA ALA A 51 -2.54 -4.00 5.39
C ALA A 51 -2.16 -4.76 6.66
N ARG A 52 -1.80 -4.07 7.75
CA ARG A 52 -1.49 -4.71 9.05
C ARG A 52 -2.70 -5.45 9.62
N LYS A 53 -3.87 -4.82 9.65
CA LYS A 53 -5.11 -5.46 10.11
C LYS A 53 -5.43 -6.71 9.30
N LEU A 54 -5.28 -6.65 7.98
CA LEU A 54 -5.52 -7.80 7.12
C LEU A 54 -4.50 -8.91 7.37
N SER A 55 -3.22 -8.58 7.50
CA SER A 55 -2.15 -9.54 7.82
C SER A 55 -2.39 -10.25 9.16
N GLU A 56 -2.87 -9.55 10.18
CA GLU A 56 -3.23 -10.15 11.47
C GLU A 56 -4.37 -11.17 11.32
N VAL A 57 -5.41 -10.84 10.55
CA VAL A 57 -6.52 -11.75 10.27
C VAL A 57 -6.04 -12.99 9.52
N ILE A 58 -5.30 -12.83 8.42
CA ILE A 58 -4.80 -13.95 7.61
C ILE A 58 -3.81 -14.82 8.39
N GLY A 59 -2.95 -14.21 9.20
CA GLY A 59 -2.01 -14.94 10.06
C GLY A 59 -2.70 -15.76 11.16
N SER A 60 -3.85 -15.31 11.66
CA SER A 60 -4.65 -16.06 12.64
C SER A 60 -5.47 -17.22 12.05
N MET A 61 -5.56 -17.32 10.71
CA MET A 61 -6.26 -18.40 10.01
C MET A 61 -5.36 -19.59 9.67
N HIS A 62 -4.03 -19.44 9.82
CA HIS A 62 -3.03 -20.49 9.68
C HIS A 62 -2.65 -21.05 11.06
#